data_AF-A0ABC8R6U3-F1
#
_entry.id   AF-A0ABC8R6U3-F1
#
_cell.length_a   1.000
_cell.length_b   1.000
_cell.length_c   1.000
_cell.angle_alpha   90.00
_cell.angle_beta   90.00
_cell.angle_gamma   90.00
#
_symmetry.space_group_name_H-M   'P 1'
#
loop_
_entity.id
_entity.type
_entity.pdbx_description
1 polymer ?
#
loop_
_entity_poly.entity_id
_entity_poly.type
_entity_poly.pdbx_seq_one_letter_code
_entity_poly.pdbx_strand_id
1 'polypeptide(L)'
;MKLASLLQEKENWQSWRHKKRQRSVTSSNKFYLKINEDEIANDCPFPAYYKTSIPETDEYIIFDNDMDAYNPVQLPRSMLHNWSLYNSDSRLISLELLPMKPCADIDVTIYGLGIMTADDGSGFCLDADSHLSSSSSSGAQDVDGIPTYLSAIKEWMIEFGSSMVFISIRTDKAWYRLEKPSKQYTPWYEPVLKTVRLVISIITLLKEQSRVSRLSFADVIKSVSEFNNDHPSCISTCPIVVERYVVVHGQIILQQFAEHPDHTIRKCAFVNGLY
;
A
#
# COMPACT_ATOMS: atom_id res chain seq x y z
N MET A 1 6.43 20.56 -21.57
CA MET A 1 5.51 20.97 -20.48
C MET A 1 5.10 19.85 -19.53
N LYS A 2 4.90 18.58 -19.96
CA LYS A 2 4.54 17.47 -19.05
C LYS A 2 5.53 17.22 -17.90
N LEU A 3 6.84 17.30 -18.17
CA LEU A 3 7.88 17.01 -17.16
C LEU A 3 7.93 18.05 -16.03
N ALA A 4 7.69 19.32 -16.34
CA ALA A 4 7.63 20.40 -15.35
C ALA A 4 6.38 20.29 -14.45
N SER A 5 5.23 19.88 -15.02
CA SER A 5 4.00 19.62 -14.26
C SER A 5 4.18 18.46 -13.28
N LEU A 6 4.86 17.39 -13.70
CA LEU A 6 5.11 16.20 -12.87
C LEU A 6 6.08 16.49 -11.71
N LEU A 7 7.12 17.31 -11.95
CA LEU A 7 8.06 17.73 -10.89
C LEU A 7 7.38 18.65 -9.87
N GLN A 8 6.54 19.58 -10.33
CA GLN A 8 5.79 20.46 -9.45
C GLN A 8 4.73 19.71 -8.63
N GLU A 9 4.12 18.67 -9.20
CA GLU A 9 3.23 17.78 -8.46
C GLU A 9 3.99 17.00 -7.38
N LYS A 10 5.17 16.43 -7.71
CA LYS A 10 6.05 15.75 -6.73
C LYS A 10 6.43 16.65 -5.54
N GLU A 11 6.85 17.88 -5.81
CA GLU A 11 7.25 18.85 -4.78
C GLU A 11 6.05 19.30 -3.94
N ASN A 12 4.88 19.49 -4.57
CA ASN A 12 3.62 19.77 -3.87
C ASN A 12 3.23 18.63 -2.92
N TRP A 13 3.34 17.36 -3.35
CA TRP A 13 3.04 16.19 -2.53
C TRP A 13 3.98 16.06 -1.32
N GLN A 14 5.29 16.19 -1.53
CA GLN A 14 6.28 16.11 -0.45
C GLN A 14 6.13 17.27 0.56
N SER A 15 5.93 18.50 0.07
CA SER A 15 5.76 19.68 0.94
C SER A 15 4.43 19.66 1.73
N TRP A 16 3.34 19.17 1.14
CA TRP A 16 2.07 18.98 1.85
C TRP A 16 2.18 17.95 2.98
N ARG A 17 2.93 16.86 2.73
CA ARG A 17 3.13 15.78 3.71
C ARG A 17 3.99 16.26 4.89
N HIS A 18 5.08 16.98 4.65
CA HIS A 18 5.89 17.57 5.74
C HIS A 18 5.04 18.49 6.63
N LYS A 19 4.14 19.30 6.04
CA LYS A 19 3.23 20.18 6.78
C LYS A 19 2.17 19.42 7.59
N LYS A 20 1.65 18.29 7.09
CA LYS A 20 0.73 17.43 7.84
C LYS A 20 1.42 16.63 8.95
N ARG A 21 2.65 16.13 8.72
CA ARG A 21 3.43 15.34 9.70
C ARG A 21 3.91 16.19 10.89
N GLN A 22 4.06 17.52 10.74
CA GLN A 22 4.34 18.44 11.85
C GLN A 22 3.11 18.82 12.68
N ARG A 23 1.90 18.69 12.15
CA ARG A 23 0.69 18.82 12.95
C ARG A 23 0.44 17.50 13.67
N SER A 24 0.66 17.49 14.98
CA SER A 24 0.03 16.50 15.86
C SER A 24 -1.48 16.58 15.61
N VAL A 25 -2.02 15.60 14.88
CA VAL A 25 -3.47 15.49 14.67
C VAL A 25 -4.03 14.74 15.85
N THR A 26 -4.31 15.47 16.93
CA THR A 26 -5.42 15.11 17.82
C THR A 26 -6.72 15.40 17.06
N SER A 27 -7.14 14.50 16.18
CA SER A 27 -8.53 14.53 15.69
C SER A 27 -9.03 13.14 15.32
N SER A 28 -10.03 12.70 16.08
CA SER A 28 -10.86 11.54 15.84
C SER A 28 -11.48 11.57 14.45
N ASN A 29 -10.99 10.75 13.52
CA ASN A 29 -11.83 10.26 12.43
C ASN A 29 -12.04 8.76 12.65
N LYS A 30 -13.27 8.46 13.04
CA LYS A 30 -13.73 7.27 13.76
C LYS A 30 -13.93 6.01 12.91
N PHE A 31 -13.28 5.90 11.75
CA PHE A 31 -13.60 4.83 10.81
C PHE A 31 -12.32 4.25 10.20
N TYR A 32 -11.68 3.37 10.97
CA TYR A 32 -11.02 2.23 10.34
C TYR A 32 -12.14 1.39 9.73
N LEU A 33 -12.11 1.23 8.41
CA LEU A 33 -13.08 0.41 7.70
C LEU A 33 -12.54 -1.01 7.76
N LYS A 34 -12.95 -1.74 8.79
CA LYS A 34 -12.47 -3.09 9.08
C LYS A 34 -12.96 -4.03 7.99
N ILE A 35 -12.01 -4.57 7.22
CA ILE A 35 -12.27 -5.61 6.21
C ILE A 35 -12.11 -6.97 6.89
N ASN A 36 -13.10 -7.85 6.72
CA ASN A 36 -12.99 -9.24 7.14
C ASN A 36 -12.33 -10.09 6.06
N GLU A 37 -11.66 -11.18 6.45
CA GLU A 37 -11.02 -12.09 5.51
C GLU A 37 -12.01 -12.65 4.47
N ASP A 38 -13.26 -12.93 4.88
CA ASP A 38 -14.32 -13.44 4.00
C ASP A 38 -14.71 -12.46 2.88
N GLU A 39 -14.56 -11.16 3.11
CA GLU A 39 -14.94 -10.12 2.12
C GLU A 39 -13.95 -10.09 0.94
N ILE A 40 -12.67 -10.30 1.21
CA ILE A 40 -11.58 -10.31 0.21
C ILE A 40 -11.20 -11.72 -0.27
N ALA A 41 -11.78 -12.78 0.31
CA ALA A 41 -11.42 -14.17 0.02
C ALA A 41 -11.55 -14.52 -1.47
N ASN A 42 -12.51 -13.92 -2.19
CA ASN A 42 -12.70 -14.15 -3.61
C ASN A 42 -11.62 -13.52 -4.50
N ASP A 43 -10.88 -12.54 -3.99
CA ASP A 43 -9.80 -11.83 -4.69
C ASP A 43 -8.41 -12.27 -4.20
N CYS A 44 -8.35 -13.04 -3.11
CA CYS A 44 -7.12 -13.58 -2.53
C CYS A 44 -6.83 -15.01 -3.00
N PRO A 45 -5.56 -15.45 -2.97
CA PRO A 45 -5.21 -16.83 -3.27
C PRO A 45 -5.75 -17.79 -2.19
N PHE A 46 -5.73 -19.10 -2.50
CA PHE A 46 -6.06 -20.11 -1.51
C PHE A 46 -5.12 -20.04 -0.28
N PRO A 47 -5.62 -20.38 0.92
CA PRO A 47 -4.83 -20.39 2.14
C PRO A 47 -3.51 -21.15 1.96
N ALA A 48 -2.41 -20.50 2.34
CA ALA A 48 -1.07 -21.04 2.26
C ALA A 48 -0.32 -20.69 3.55
N TYR A 49 0.67 -21.50 3.89
CA TYR A 49 1.50 -21.29 5.08
C TYR A 49 2.89 -20.83 4.68
N TYR A 50 3.38 -19.85 5.42
CA TYR A 50 4.75 -19.37 5.36
C TYR A 50 5.72 -20.53 5.62
N LYS A 51 6.76 -20.59 4.81
CA LYS A 51 7.89 -21.52 4.99
C LYS A 51 9.18 -20.72 4.97
N THR A 52 10.02 -20.95 5.98
CA THR A 52 11.38 -20.42 6.04
C THR A 52 12.40 -21.55 6.03
N SER A 53 13.57 -21.25 5.46
CA SER A 53 14.73 -22.13 5.46
C SER A 53 16.00 -21.41 5.90
N ILE A 54 15.89 -20.16 6.33
CA ILE A 54 17.03 -19.29 6.66
C ILE A 54 16.91 -18.90 8.14
N PRO A 55 17.99 -18.93 8.93
CA PRO A 55 17.98 -18.36 10.28
C PRO A 55 17.69 -16.85 10.25
N GLU A 56 16.82 -16.40 11.14
CA GLU A 56 16.26 -15.06 11.14
C GLU A 56 16.72 -14.33 12.42
N THR A 57 17.02 -13.05 12.31
CA THR A 57 17.38 -12.21 13.46
C THR A 57 16.14 -11.45 13.91
N ASP A 58 15.84 -11.50 15.21
CA ASP A 58 14.72 -10.76 15.79
C ASP A 58 14.96 -9.24 15.69
N GLU A 59 13.94 -8.50 15.22
CA GLU A 59 13.96 -7.04 15.11
C GLU A 59 14.38 -6.34 16.42
N TYR A 60 13.98 -6.86 17.59
CA TYR A 60 14.36 -6.28 18.88
C TYR A 60 15.86 -6.37 19.16
N ILE A 61 16.55 -7.38 18.62
CA ILE A 61 18.01 -7.53 18.75
C ILE A 61 18.74 -6.53 17.86
N ILE A 62 18.16 -6.21 16.70
CA ILE A 62 18.73 -5.25 15.75
C ILE A 62 18.61 -3.81 16.27
N PHE A 63 17.46 -3.48 16.84
CA PHE A 63 17.14 -2.14 17.36
C PHE A 63 17.25 -2.06 18.89
N ASP A 64 18.35 -2.60 19.45
CA ASP A 64 18.70 -2.66 20.89
C ASP A 64 18.82 -1.28 21.58
N ASN A 65 18.46 -0.18 20.90
CA ASN A 65 18.47 1.14 21.48
C ASN A 65 17.16 1.37 22.26
N ASP A 66 17.26 1.79 23.53
CA ASP A 66 16.17 2.21 24.45
C ASP A 66 15.37 3.45 23.96
N MET A 67 15.35 3.69 22.65
CA MET A 67 14.44 4.63 22.03
C MET A 67 13.09 3.95 21.94
N ASP A 68 12.35 3.95 23.05
CA ASP A 68 10.90 3.89 23.04
C ASP A 68 10.42 5.12 22.26
N ALA A 69 10.42 5.01 20.93
CA ALA A 69 10.00 6.07 20.05
C ALA A 69 8.48 6.19 20.17
N TYR A 70 8.01 6.91 21.17
CA TYR A 70 6.61 7.30 21.34
C TYR A 70 6.04 8.02 20.10
N ASN A 71 6.92 8.51 19.21
CA ASN A 71 6.56 9.19 17.97
C ASN A 71 6.89 8.33 16.73
N PRO A 72 5.88 7.81 16.01
CA PRO A 72 6.06 7.05 14.77
C PRO A 72 6.87 7.78 13.69
N VAL A 73 6.93 9.11 13.71
CA VAL A 73 7.68 9.90 12.70
C VAL A 73 9.20 9.76 12.88
N GLN A 74 9.66 9.51 14.11
CA GLN A 74 11.07 9.44 14.50
C GLN A 74 11.65 8.03 14.40
N LEU A 75 10.82 7.02 14.15
CA LEU A 75 11.27 5.66 13.94
C LEU A 75 12.27 5.58 12.77
N PRO A 76 13.32 4.74 12.89
CA PRO A 76 14.26 4.48 11.81
C PRO A 76 13.53 3.96 10.57
N ARG A 77 14.10 4.23 9.39
CA ARG A 77 13.57 3.78 8.09
C ARG A 77 14.56 2.82 7.45
N SER A 78 14.02 1.71 6.99
CA SER A 78 14.76 0.65 6.31
C SER A 78 13.97 0.18 5.09
N MET A 79 14.63 -0.56 4.22
CA MET A 79 13.97 -1.29 3.14
C MET A 79 13.84 -2.76 3.52
N LEU A 80 12.80 -3.40 3.00
CA LEU A 80 12.51 -4.81 3.26
C LEU A 80 12.30 -5.53 1.93
N HIS A 81 13.24 -6.40 1.60
CA HIS A 81 13.25 -7.20 0.37
C HIS A 81 12.80 -8.63 0.64
N ASN A 82 12.33 -9.33 -0.40
CA ASN A 82 11.94 -10.75 -0.32
C ASN A 82 10.96 -11.02 0.83
N TRP A 83 10.04 -10.09 1.05
CA TRP A 83 9.25 -10.06 2.26
C TRP A 83 7.97 -10.89 2.16
N SER A 84 7.46 -11.33 3.31
CA SER A 84 6.19 -12.06 3.42
C SER A 84 5.48 -11.67 4.71
N LEU A 85 4.15 -11.67 4.70
CA LEU A 85 3.32 -11.43 5.88
C LEU A 85 2.53 -12.67 6.25
N TYR A 86 2.38 -12.91 7.55
CA TYR A 86 1.67 -14.06 8.08
C TYR A 86 1.13 -13.81 9.49
N ASN A 87 0.14 -14.59 9.90
CA ASN A 87 -0.42 -14.55 11.25
C ASN A 87 0.34 -15.47 12.23
N SER A 88 -0.11 -15.55 13.49
CA SER A 88 0.48 -16.43 14.52
C SER A 88 0.52 -17.92 14.14
N ASP A 89 -0.37 -18.38 13.26
CA ASP A 89 -0.43 -19.76 12.78
C ASP A 89 0.46 -19.99 11.56
N SER A 90 1.32 -19.02 11.22
CA SER A 90 2.14 -19.01 10.00
C SER A 90 1.33 -19.03 8.70
N ARG A 91 0.04 -18.70 8.72
CA ARG A 91 -0.78 -18.57 7.50
C ARG A 91 -0.46 -17.24 6.84
N LEU A 92 -0.17 -17.26 5.54
CA LEU A 92 0.01 -16.04 4.74
C LEU A 92 -1.29 -15.25 4.73
N ILE A 93 -1.19 -13.93 4.81
CA ILE A 93 -2.33 -13.05 5.03
C ILE A 93 -2.22 -11.77 4.21
N SER A 94 -3.34 -11.19 3.78
CA SER A 94 -3.34 -9.93 3.03
C SER A 94 -2.98 -8.74 3.92
N LEU A 95 -2.24 -7.79 3.34
CA LEU A 95 -1.92 -6.50 3.98
C LEU A 95 -3.18 -5.67 4.27
N GLU A 96 -4.27 -5.92 3.54
CA GLU A 96 -5.54 -5.18 3.68
C GLU A 96 -6.22 -5.38 5.02
N LEU A 97 -5.93 -6.47 5.73
CA LEU A 97 -6.47 -6.72 7.06
C LEU A 97 -5.85 -5.81 8.12
N LEU A 98 -4.70 -5.18 7.82
CA LEU A 98 -4.08 -4.20 8.71
C LEU A 98 -4.65 -2.80 8.46
N PRO A 99 -4.74 -1.97 9.50
CA PRO A 99 -5.17 -0.59 9.33
C PRO A 99 -4.11 0.23 8.60
N MET A 100 -4.56 1.16 7.76
CA MET A 100 -3.67 2.10 7.05
C MET A 100 -3.28 3.35 7.86
N LYS A 101 -3.70 3.39 9.13
CA LYS A 101 -3.45 4.45 10.11
C LYS A 101 -3.36 3.82 11.50
N PRO A 102 -2.76 4.48 12.50
CA PRO A 102 -2.72 3.93 13.84
C PRO A 102 -4.14 3.77 14.37
N CYS A 103 -4.49 2.55 14.76
CA CYS A 103 -5.78 2.20 15.34
C CYS A 103 -5.55 1.42 16.64
N ALA A 104 -6.34 1.69 17.67
CA ALA A 104 -6.27 0.95 18.93
C ALA A 104 -6.99 -0.41 18.85
N ASP A 105 -7.89 -0.59 17.87
CA ASP A 105 -8.78 -1.73 17.75
C ASP A 105 -8.29 -2.74 16.69
N ILE A 106 -6.98 -2.99 16.65
CA ILE A 106 -6.41 -4.02 15.78
C ILE A 106 -6.70 -5.37 16.42
N ASP A 107 -7.54 -6.17 15.76
CA ASP A 107 -7.94 -7.50 16.22
C ASP A 107 -7.14 -8.64 15.57
N VAL A 108 -6.28 -8.31 14.61
CA VAL A 108 -5.41 -9.27 13.92
C VAL A 108 -3.95 -8.94 14.19
N THR A 109 -3.20 -9.91 14.69
CA THR A 109 -1.74 -9.80 14.82
C THR A 109 -1.08 -10.39 13.58
N ILE A 110 -0.42 -9.54 12.80
CA ILE A 110 0.32 -9.92 11.61
C ILE A 110 1.81 -9.67 11.86
N TYR A 111 2.61 -10.66 11.54
CA TYR A 111 4.07 -10.60 11.57
C TYR A 111 4.60 -10.52 10.14
N GLY A 112 5.80 -10.00 10.02
CA GLY A 112 6.49 -9.88 8.75
C GLY A 112 7.87 -10.50 8.82
N LEU A 113 8.37 -10.84 7.66
CA LEU A 113 9.76 -11.20 7.48
C LEU A 113 10.27 -10.61 6.17
N GLY A 114 11.55 -10.27 6.13
CA GLY A 114 12.27 -10.02 4.89
C GLY A 114 13.76 -9.83 5.14
N ILE A 115 14.47 -9.45 4.08
CA ILE A 115 15.86 -9.04 4.14
C ILE A 115 15.87 -7.52 4.33
N MET A 116 16.32 -7.08 5.50
CA MET A 116 16.42 -5.69 5.86
C MET A 116 17.72 -5.07 5.33
N THR A 117 17.60 -3.92 4.69
CA THR A 117 18.71 -3.10 4.22
C THR A 117 18.51 -1.64 4.65
N ALA A 118 19.56 -0.83 4.55
CA ALA A 118 19.45 0.60 4.77
C ALA A 118 18.52 1.23 3.72
N ASP A 119 17.71 2.23 4.11
CA ASP A 119 16.86 2.96 3.18
C ASP A 119 17.72 3.87 2.27
N ASP A 120 17.79 3.53 0.99
CA ASP A 120 18.54 4.29 -0.02
C ASP A 120 17.70 5.37 -0.72
N GLY A 121 16.42 5.54 -0.34
CA GLY A 121 15.49 6.47 -0.95
C GLY A 121 14.98 6.04 -2.34
N SER A 122 15.35 4.86 -2.83
CA SER A 122 14.87 4.29 -4.08
C SER A 122 13.41 3.85 -3.94
N GLY A 123 12.71 3.82 -5.07
CA GLY A 123 11.28 3.55 -5.11
C GLY A 123 10.88 2.46 -6.06
N PHE A 124 9.75 1.83 -5.74
CA PHE A 124 9.14 0.81 -6.56
C PHE A 124 8.30 1.42 -7.68
N CYS A 125 8.52 0.95 -8.91
CA CYS A 125 7.73 1.34 -10.08
C CYS A 125 6.60 0.34 -10.30
N LEU A 126 5.35 0.80 -10.28
CA LEU A 126 4.19 -0.06 -10.56
C LEU A 126 4.15 -0.54 -12.02
N ASP A 127 4.68 0.24 -12.95
CA ASP A 127 4.63 -0.03 -14.39
C ASP A 127 5.81 -0.87 -14.90
N ALA A 128 6.68 -1.33 -14.00
CA ALA A 128 7.66 -2.34 -14.38
C ALA A 128 6.92 -3.65 -14.62
N ASP A 129 6.63 -3.93 -15.89
CA ASP A 129 6.35 -5.28 -16.36
C ASP A 129 7.28 -6.22 -15.60
N SER A 130 6.71 -7.23 -14.94
CA SER A 130 7.40 -8.26 -14.17
C SER A 130 8.45 -9.05 -14.98
N HIS A 131 8.68 -8.66 -16.23
CA HIS A 131 9.59 -9.27 -17.19
C HIS A 131 10.68 -8.34 -17.77
N LEU A 132 10.73 -7.03 -17.49
CA LEU A 132 11.69 -6.14 -18.18
C LEU A 132 12.54 -5.18 -17.32
N SER A 133 12.52 -5.28 -15.99
CA SER A 133 13.61 -4.69 -15.18
C SER A 133 14.86 -5.58 -15.24
N SER A 134 15.53 -5.54 -16.38
CA SER A 134 16.89 -6.05 -16.57
C SER A 134 17.91 -5.01 -16.06
N SER A 135 18.11 -4.99 -14.75
CA SER A 135 19.39 -4.61 -14.14
C SER A 135 19.60 -5.51 -12.92
N SER A 136 20.59 -6.39 -13.02
CA SER A 136 20.97 -7.47 -12.10
C SER A 136 20.08 -8.73 -12.13
N SER A 137 20.49 -9.65 -13.00
CA SER A 137 20.26 -11.08 -12.83
C SER A 137 21.00 -11.58 -11.58
N SER A 138 20.40 -11.45 -10.41
CA SER A 138 20.72 -12.29 -9.25
C SER A 138 19.41 -12.59 -8.51
N GLY A 139 18.91 -13.81 -8.68
CA GLY A 139 17.66 -14.21 -8.07
C GLY A 139 17.80 -14.28 -6.57
N ALA A 140 17.04 -13.47 -5.81
CA ALA A 140 16.68 -13.63 -4.38
C ALA A 140 17.78 -13.94 -3.33
N GLN A 141 19.04 -14.13 -3.72
CA GLN A 141 20.15 -14.59 -2.87
C GLN A 141 21.29 -13.57 -2.74
N ASP A 142 21.17 -12.39 -3.36
CA ASP A 142 22.30 -11.46 -3.51
C ASP A 142 21.99 -10.03 -3.03
N VAL A 143 20.91 -9.87 -2.26
CA VAL A 143 20.68 -8.62 -1.51
C VAL A 143 21.47 -8.74 -0.22
N ASP A 144 22.57 -8.00 -0.11
CA ASP A 144 23.39 -7.93 1.10
C ASP A 144 22.61 -7.20 2.21
N GLY A 145 21.99 -7.96 3.09
CA GLY A 145 21.13 -7.46 4.15
C GLY A 145 20.90 -8.50 5.24
N ILE A 146 20.21 -8.08 6.30
CA ILE A 146 19.98 -8.90 7.49
C ILE A 146 18.62 -9.59 7.34
N PRO A 147 18.54 -10.94 7.35
CA PRO A 147 17.27 -11.62 7.45
C PRO A 147 16.61 -11.28 8.80
N THR A 148 15.49 -10.56 8.74
CA THR A 148 14.86 -9.99 9.94
C THR A 148 13.44 -10.53 10.10
N TYR A 149 13.17 -11.08 11.28
CA TYR A 149 11.83 -11.34 11.77
C TYR A 149 11.29 -10.07 12.43
N LEU A 150 10.20 -9.53 11.88
CA LEU A 150 9.59 -8.30 12.34
C LEU A 150 8.64 -8.56 13.51
N SER A 151 8.60 -7.61 14.45
CA SER A 151 7.53 -7.52 15.43
C SER A 151 6.18 -7.22 14.77
N ALA A 152 5.11 -7.26 15.56
CA ALA A 152 3.75 -7.10 15.07
C ALA A 152 3.58 -5.80 14.27
N ILE A 153 3.07 -5.93 13.05
CA ILE A 153 2.80 -4.78 12.18
C ILE A 153 1.61 -4.01 12.73
N LYS A 154 1.81 -2.72 12.92
CA LYS A 154 0.81 -1.83 13.54
C LYS A 154 0.01 -1.04 12.53
N GLU A 155 0.63 -0.69 11.41
CA GLU A 155 -0.03 0.02 10.32
C GLU A 155 0.78 -0.11 9.04
N TRP A 156 0.14 0.29 7.94
CA TRP A 156 0.80 0.41 6.64
C TRP A 156 0.31 1.64 5.89
N MET A 157 1.06 2.09 4.89
CA MET A 157 0.65 3.23 4.10
C MET A 157 1.14 3.12 2.66
N ILE A 158 0.47 3.85 1.78
CA ILE A 158 0.85 4.01 0.39
C ILE A 158 1.24 5.48 0.17
N GLU A 159 2.39 5.69 -0.45
CA GLU A 159 2.86 7.00 -0.87
C GLU A 159 2.97 7.06 -2.39
N PHE A 160 2.22 7.97 -3.01
CA PHE A 160 2.31 8.26 -4.44
C PHE A 160 3.32 9.39 -4.72
N GLY A 161 4.18 9.17 -5.71
CA GLY A 161 5.02 10.17 -6.36
C GLY A 161 4.68 10.34 -7.83
N SER A 162 5.50 11.10 -8.58
CA SER A 162 5.31 11.43 -10.01
C SER A 162 5.34 10.25 -11.00
N SER A 163 5.36 9.01 -10.50
CA SER A 163 5.36 7.72 -11.23
C SER A 163 5.68 6.52 -10.32
N MET A 164 6.06 6.77 -9.07
CA MET A 164 6.47 5.74 -8.10
C MET A 164 5.41 5.56 -7.03
N VAL A 165 5.26 4.33 -6.57
CA VAL A 165 4.43 4.00 -5.42
C VAL A 165 5.28 3.30 -4.40
N PHE A 166 5.25 3.83 -3.19
CA PHE A 166 5.91 3.22 -2.05
C PHE A 166 4.84 2.65 -1.14
N ILE A 167 4.94 1.36 -0.86
CA ILE A 167 4.16 0.74 0.22
C ILE A 167 5.10 0.58 1.39
N SER A 168 4.69 1.03 2.57
CA SER A 168 5.49 0.89 3.78
C SER A 168 4.66 0.31 4.91
N ILE A 169 5.29 -0.51 5.75
CA ILE A 169 4.72 -1.05 6.98
C ILE A 169 5.45 -0.45 8.18
N ARG A 170 4.75 -0.35 9.30
CA ARG A 170 5.32 0.10 10.58
C ARG A 170 5.21 -0.99 11.63
N THR A 171 6.30 -1.18 12.35
CA THR A 171 6.37 -2.00 13.57
C THR A 171 6.49 -1.09 14.81
N ASP A 172 6.79 -1.66 15.97
CA ASP A 172 7.16 -0.84 17.14
C ASP A 172 8.58 -0.29 17.04
N LYS A 173 9.42 -0.81 16.14
CA LYS A 173 10.85 -0.47 16.06
C LYS A 173 11.26 0.31 14.81
N ALA A 174 10.56 0.15 13.68
CA ALA A 174 10.94 0.82 12.45
C ALA A 174 9.78 1.01 11.45
N TRP A 175 10.04 1.83 10.44
CA TRP A 175 9.30 1.83 9.19
C TRP A 175 10.09 1.05 8.13
N TYR A 176 9.38 0.19 7.42
CA TYR A 176 9.95 -0.59 6.33
C TYR A 176 9.27 -0.22 5.02
N ARG A 177 10.03 0.30 4.08
CA ARG A 177 9.60 0.41 2.69
C ARG A 177 9.68 -0.98 2.06
N LEU A 178 8.57 -1.42 1.49
CA LEU A 178 8.43 -2.74 0.90
C LEU A 178 8.91 -2.75 -0.54
N GLU A 179 9.87 -3.63 -0.80
CA GLU A 179 10.37 -3.89 -2.14
C GLU A 179 9.66 -5.09 -2.78
N LYS A 180 10.34 -5.84 -3.66
CA LYS A 180 9.77 -7.06 -4.25
C LYS A 180 9.42 -8.08 -3.16
N PRO A 181 8.17 -8.59 -3.10
CA PRO A 181 7.79 -9.62 -2.15
C PRO A 181 8.51 -10.94 -2.45
N SER A 182 8.47 -11.85 -1.49
CA SER A 182 8.94 -13.21 -1.72
C SER A 182 8.09 -13.93 -2.76
N LYS A 183 8.67 -14.94 -3.41
CA LYS A 183 7.94 -15.76 -4.41
C LYS A 183 6.66 -16.38 -3.86
N GLN A 184 6.66 -16.79 -2.59
CA GLN A 184 5.48 -17.38 -1.94
C GLN A 184 4.41 -16.35 -1.58
N TYR A 185 4.80 -15.08 -1.39
CA TYR A 185 3.89 -14.01 -1.01
C TYR A 185 3.39 -13.18 -2.19
N THR A 186 4.02 -13.26 -3.37
CA THR A 186 3.60 -12.53 -4.59
C THR A 186 2.08 -12.61 -4.85
N PRO A 187 1.40 -13.79 -4.79
CA PRO A 187 -0.03 -13.87 -5.07
C PRO A 187 -0.90 -13.14 -4.04
N TRP A 188 -0.42 -12.99 -2.79
CA TRP A 188 -1.12 -12.26 -1.73
C TRP A 188 -0.96 -10.74 -1.86
N TYR A 189 0.12 -10.29 -2.51
CA TYR A 189 0.38 -8.86 -2.73
C TYR A 189 -0.24 -8.31 -4.03
N GLU A 190 -0.51 -9.18 -5.00
CA GLU A 190 -1.07 -8.80 -6.30
C GLU A 190 -2.42 -8.05 -6.20
N PRO A 191 -3.40 -8.48 -5.38
CA PRO A 191 -4.65 -7.73 -5.21
C PRO A 191 -4.43 -6.31 -4.70
N VAL A 192 -3.51 -6.12 -3.73
CA VAL A 192 -3.15 -4.80 -3.21
C VAL A 192 -2.62 -3.92 -4.33
N LEU A 193 -1.67 -4.41 -5.12
CA LEU A 193 -1.11 -3.66 -6.25
C LEU A 193 -2.16 -3.35 -7.32
N LYS A 194 -3.07 -4.28 -7.61
CA LYS A 194 -4.18 -4.09 -8.55
C LYS A 194 -5.12 -2.99 -8.08
N THR A 195 -5.46 -2.97 -6.79
CA THR A 195 -6.28 -1.92 -6.18
C THR A 195 -5.57 -0.56 -6.23
N VAL A 196 -4.27 -0.52 -5.97
CA VAL A 196 -3.50 0.73 -6.08
C VAL A 196 -3.50 1.29 -7.51
N ARG A 197 -3.29 0.43 -8.51
CA ARG A 197 -3.39 0.83 -9.93
C ARG A 197 -4.78 1.36 -10.28
N LEU A 198 -5.82 0.69 -9.79
CA LEU A 198 -7.20 1.13 -9.93
C LEU A 198 -7.41 2.53 -9.34
N VAL A 199 -6.93 2.80 -8.13
CA VAL A 199 -7.03 4.13 -7.50
C VAL A 199 -6.36 5.20 -8.35
N ILE A 200 -5.15 4.96 -8.85
CA ILE A 200 -4.44 5.90 -9.73
C ILE A 200 -5.26 6.20 -10.98
N SER A 201 -5.82 5.16 -11.61
CA SER A 201 -6.66 5.33 -12.80
C SER A 201 -7.94 6.12 -12.50
N ILE A 202 -8.62 5.86 -11.38
CA ILE A 202 -9.82 6.62 -10.99
C ILE A 202 -9.46 8.10 -10.74
N ILE A 203 -8.37 8.38 -10.02
CA ILE A 203 -7.90 9.75 -9.80
C ILE A 203 -7.58 10.45 -11.13
N THR A 204 -6.97 9.72 -12.07
CA THR A 204 -6.64 10.24 -13.41
C THR A 204 -7.92 10.58 -14.19
N LEU A 205 -8.89 9.66 -14.24
CA LEU A 205 -10.21 9.89 -14.84
C LEU A 205 -10.91 11.13 -14.25
N LEU A 206 -10.84 11.32 -12.94
CA LEU A 206 -11.43 12.47 -12.25
C LEU A 206 -10.73 13.79 -12.61
N LYS A 207 -9.39 13.79 -12.72
CA LYS A 207 -8.59 14.96 -13.11
C LYS A 207 -8.80 15.38 -14.56
N GLU A 208 -9.10 14.44 -15.45
CA GLU A 208 -9.41 14.72 -16.86
C GLU A 208 -10.76 15.43 -17.05
N GLN A 209 -11.65 15.37 -16.06
CA GLN A 209 -12.91 16.09 -16.09
C GLN A 209 -12.71 17.59 -15.89
N SER A 210 -13.37 18.40 -16.71
CA SER A 210 -13.44 19.86 -16.54
C SER A 210 -13.92 20.30 -15.14
N ARG A 211 -14.69 19.43 -14.45
CA ARG A 211 -15.06 19.54 -13.04
C ARG A 211 -14.92 18.19 -12.36
N VAL A 212 -13.86 18.04 -11.56
CA VAL A 212 -13.52 16.85 -10.76
C VAL A 212 -14.70 16.29 -9.93
N SER A 213 -15.65 17.14 -9.52
CA SER A 213 -16.79 16.76 -8.68
C SER A 213 -17.97 16.09 -9.40
N ARG A 214 -17.91 15.90 -10.73
CA ARG A 214 -19.08 15.45 -11.51
C ARG A 214 -19.30 13.96 -11.58
N LEU A 215 -18.24 13.13 -11.59
CA LEU A 215 -18.43 11.70 -11.75
C LEU A 215 -19.00 11.12 -10.46
N SER A 216 -20.23 10.63 -10.54
CA SER A 216 -20.84 9.85 -9.47
C SER A 216 -20.14 8.50 -9.33
N PHE A 217 -20.47 7.77 -8.26
CA PHE A 217 -20.01 6.40 -8.08
C PHE A 217 -20.31 5.53 -9.31
N ALA A 218 -21.56 5.53 -9.77
CA ALA A 218 -22.00 4.77 -10.94
C ALA A 218 -21.25 5.17 -12.24
N ASP A 219 -20.97 6.46 -12.42
CA ASP A 219 -20.21 6.92 -13.59
C ASP A 219 -18.78 6.38 -13.59
N VAL A 220 -18.11 6.38 -12.43
CA VAL A 220 -16.76 5.81 -12.29
C VAL A 220 -16.77 4.30 -12.52
N ILE A 221 -17.71 3.56 -11.93
CA ILE A 221 -17.83 2.11 -12.15
C ILE A 221 -17.99 1.81 -13.64
N LYS A 222 -18.86 2.55 -14.32
CA LYS A 222 -19.05 2.42 -15.76
C LYS A 222 -17.75 2.69 -16.53
N SER A 223 -17.09 3.82 -16.29
CA SER A 223 -15.84 4.15 -16.98
C SER A 223 -14.71 3.14 -16.73
N VAL A 224 -14.58 2.63 -15.51
CA VAL A 224 -13.58 1.58 -15.20
C VAL A 224 -13.93 0.26 -15.89
N SER A 225 -15.22 -0.08 -16.01
CA SER A 225 -15.65 -1.28 -16.74
C SER A 225 -15.42 -1.22 -18.26
N GLU A 226 -15.17 -0.03 -18.79
CA GLU A 226 -14.87 0.19 -20.21
C GLU A 226 -13.35 0.09 -20.50
N PHE A 227 -12.51 -0.13 -19.48
CA PHE A 227 -11.09 -0.38 -19.69
C PHE A 227 -10.87 -1.66 -20.51
N ASN A 228 -9.92 -1.59 -21.46
CA ASN A 228 -9.49 -2.78 -22.20
C ASN A 228 -8.89 -3.81 -21.22
N ASN A 229 -9.01 -5.10 -21.53
CA ASN A 229 -8.39 -6.19 -20.77
C ASN A 229 -6.86 -6.06 -20.65
N ASP A 230 -6.22 -5.40 -21.62
CA ASP A 230 -4.78 -5.12 -21.59
C ASP A 230 -4.43 -3.94 -20.66
N HIS A 231 -5.42 -3.19 -20.16
CA HIS A 231 -5.17 -2.07 -19.26
C HIS A 231 -4.79 -2.59 -17.86
N PRO A 232 -3.69 -2.10 -17.25
CA PRO A 232 -3.16 -2.65 -15.99
C PRO A 232 -4.10 -2.48 -14.79
N SER A 233 -5.07 -1.57 -14.88
CA SER A 233 -6.13 -1.35 -13.88
C SER A 233 -7.47 -2.01 -14.25
N CYS A 234 -7.52 -2.82 -15.30
CA CYS A 234 -8.74 -3.54 -15.67
C CYS A 234 -9.10 -4.57 -14.59
N ILE A 235 -10.31 -4.45 -14.05
CA ILE A 235 -10.87 -5.42 -13.10
C ILE A 235 -11.74 -6.43 -13.85
N SER A 236 -12.72 -5.93 -14.59
CA SER A 236 -13.69 -6.69 -15.37
C SER A 236 -14.42 -5.75 -16.32
N THR A 237 -14.91 -6.26 -17.45
CA THR A 237 -15.85 -5.53 -18.33
C THR A 237 -17.28 -5.54 -17.82
N CYS A 238 -17.58 -6.28 -16.75
CA CYS A 238 -18.89 -6.32 -16.11
C CYS A 238 -18.97 -5.27 -14.98
N PRO A 239 -19.83 -4.23 -15.08
CA PRO A 239 -19.94 -3.18 -14.07
C PRO A 239 -20.22 -3.70 -12.66
N ILE A 240 -21.02 -4.76 -12.52
CA ILE A 240 -21.37 -5.37 -11.23
C ILE A 240 -20.13 -5.96 -10.54
N VAL A 241 -19.22 -6.55 -11.31
CA VAL A 241 -17.97 -7.11 -10.77
C VAL A 241 -17.02 -5.99 -10.36
N VAL A 242 -16.94 -4.91 -11.15
CA VAL A 242 -16.14 -3.73 -10.82
C VAL A 242 -16.66 -3.06 -9.55
N GLU A 243 -17.98 -2.90 -9.43
CA GLU A 243 -18.62 -2.34 -8.24
C GLU A 243 -18.29 -3.15 -6.99
N ARG A 244 -18.48 -4.48 -7.02
CA ARG A 244 -18.11 -5.37 -5.91
C ARG A 244 -16.66 -5.17 -5.50
N TYR A 245 -15.74 -5.16 -6.47
CA TYR A 245 -14.31 -5.00 -6.22
C TYR A 245 -14.00 -3.65 -5.55
N VAL A 246 -14.59 -2.55 -6.05
CA VAL A 246 -14.40 -1.20 -5.50
C VAL A 246 -14.92 -1.10 -4.07
N VAL A 247 -16.06 -1.73 -3.76
CA VAL A 247 -16.62 -1.75 -2.40
C VAL A 247 -15.75 -2.58 -1.45
N VAL A 248 -15.39 -3.81 -1.85
CA VAL A 248 -14.58 -4.73 -1.04
C VAL A 248 -13.21 -4.14 -0.71
N HIS A 249 -12.54 -3.53 -1.70
CA HIS A 249 -11.23 -2.90 -1.52
C HIS A 249 -11.32 -1.41 -1.11
N GLY A 250 -12.48 -0.99 -0.59
CA GLY A 250 -12.80 0.39 -0.27
C GLY A 250 -11.84 1.03 0.73
N GLN A 251 -11.24 0.25 1.65
CA GLN A 251 -10.27 0.77 2.62
C GLN A 251 -9.08 1.46 1.93
N ILE A 252 -8.45 0.79 0.95
CA ILE A 252 -7.33 1.36 0.20
C ILE A 252 -7.80 2.59 -0.56
N ILE A 253 -8.92 2.48 -1.28
CA ILE A 253 -9.46 3.54 -2.13
C ILE A 253 -9.74 4.80 -1.30
N LEU A 254 -10.58 4.69 -0.28
CA LEU A 254 -10.97 5.81 0.59
C LEU A 254 -9.77 6.44 1.27
N GLN A 255 -8.79 5.64 1.71
CA GLN A 255 -7.60 6.16 2.36
C GLN A 255 -6.74 6.99 1.39
N GLN A 256 -6.55 6.53 0.16
CA GLN A 256 -5.80 7.30 -0.85
C GLN A 256 -6.51 8.59 -1.22
N PHE A 257 -7.84 8.56 -1.34
CA PHE A 257 -8.63 9.76 -1.54
C PHE A 257 -8.56 10.72 -0.34
N ALA A 258 -8.62 10.24 0.89
CA ALA A 258 -8.55 11.09 2.08
C ALA A 258 -7.21 11.82 2.23
N GLU A 259 -6.13 11.22 1.72
CA GLU A 259 -4.76 11.75 1.79
C GLU A 259 -4.35 12.61 0.60
N HIS A 260 -5.16 12.64 -0.46
CA HIS A 260 -4.87 13.42 -1.66
C HIS A 260 -4.78 14.94 -1.38
N PRO A 261 -3.81 15.69 -1.95
CA PRO A 261 -3.59 17.10 -1.65
C PRO A 261 -4.72 17.96 -2.22
N ASP A 262 -5.23 17.60 -3.40
CA ASP A 262 -6.34 18.30 -4.01
C ASP A 262 -7.64 18.02 -3.26
N HIS A 263 -8.15 19.04 -2.57
CA HIS A 263 -9.40 19.00 -1.81
C HIS A 263 -10.63 18.65 -2.66
N THR A 264 -10.63 18.93 -3.96
CA THR A 264 -11.74 18.59 -4.86
C THR A 264 -11.81 17.09 -5.13
N ILE A 265 -10.65 16.45 -5.28
CA ILE A 265 -10.52 14.99 -5.38
C ILE A 265 -10.96 14.35 -4.07
N ARG A 266 -10.52 14.87 -2.90
CA ARG A 266 -10.90 14.31 -1.59
C ARG A 266 -12.40 14.27 -1.30
N LYS A 267 -13.15 15.19 -1.91
CA LYS A 267 -14.59 15.39 -1.66
C LYS A 267 -15.44 15.16 -2.92
N CYS A 268 -14.92 14.43 -3.90
CA CYS A 268 -15.64 14.18 -5.15
C CYS A 268 -16.88 13.29 -4.91
N ALA A 269 -17.83 13.33 -5.85
CA ALA A 269 -19.08 12.58 -5.73
C ALA A 269 -18.86 11.06 -5.68
N PHE A 270 -17.81 10.55 -6.35
CA PHE A 270 -17.37 9.16 -6.25
C PHE A 270 -17.10 8.73 -4.79
N VAL A 271 -16.26 9.48 -4.06
CA VAL A 271 -15.91 9.17 -2.66
C VAL A 271 -17.13 9.20 -1.76
N ASN A 272 -18.02 10.18 -1.95
CA ASN A 272 -19.24 10.27 -1.16
C ASN A 272 -20.22 9.11 -1.41
N GLY A 273 -20.21 8.51 -2.61
CA GLY A 273 -21.04 7.36 -2.95
C GLY A 273 -20.44 6.00 -2.57
N LEU A 274 -19.19 5.98 -2.07
CA LEU A 274 -18.52 4.77 -1.58
C LEU A 274 -18.72 4.55 -0.06
N TYR A 275 -19.22 5.57 0.66
CA TYR A 275 -19.58 5.48 2.08
C TYR A 275 -20.95 4.83 2.30
#